data_AF-A0A959FP13-F1
#
_entry.id   AF-A0A959FP13-F1
#
_cell.length_a   1.000
_cell.length_b   1.000
_cell.length_c   1.000
_cell.angle_alpha   90.00
_cell.angle_beta   90.00
_cell.angle_gamma   90.00
#
_symmetry.space_group_name_H-M   'P 1'
#
loop_
_entity.id
_entity.type
_entity.pdbx_description
1 polymer ?
#
loop_
_entity_poly.entity_id
_entity_poly.type
_entity_poly.pdbx_seq_one_letter_code
_entity_poly.pdbx_strand_id
1 'polypeptide(L)'
;MTSFSFAFPRVIAVLTVVFLFNACTPDQGGRRQTTANTASDRVITIYHNSYLVPDQPIYDNFEKNTEYHVNVIPMPGREIVAKAKAGELAGGDFVVLEDLYQAHQLIQAGVVEPYNVGN
;
A
#
# COMPACT_ATOMS: atom_id res chain seq x y z
N MET A 1 39.86 -46.45 -26.38
CA MET A 1 40.14 -46.58 -24.93
C MET A 1 41.36 -45.73 -24.61
N THR A 2 41.16 -44.54 -24.04
CA THR A 2 42.23 -43.74 -23.44
C THR A 2 41.67 -43.12 -22.17
N SER A 3 42.15 -43.63 -21.04
CA SER A 3 41.77 -43.23 -19.69
C SER A 3 42.31 -41.84 -19.38
N PHE A 4 41.44 -40.90 -19.01
CA PHE A 4 41.83 -39.65 -18.37
C PHE A 4 41.74 -39.83 -16.86
N SER A 5 42.90 -40.04 -16.25
CA SER A 5 43.10 -39.91 -14.81
C SER A 5 43.37 -38.43 -14.51
N PHE A 6 42.41 -37.73 -13.90
CA PHE A 6 42.62 -36.40 -13.36
C PHE A 6 42.18 -36.35 -11.90
N ALA A 7 43.16 -36.14 -11.05
CA ALA A 7 43.04 -35.85 -9.64
C ALA A 7 42.18 -34.59 -9.41
N PHE A 8 40.99 -34.71 -8.83
CA PHE A 8 40.18 -33.53 -8.47
C PHE A 8 39.33 -33.66 -7.18
N PRO A 9 39.87 -34.16 -6.04
CA PRO A 9 39.12 -34.07 -4.78
C PRO A 9 38.95 -32.61 -4.30
N ARG A 10 39.79 -31.67 -4.78
CA ARG A 10 39.75 -30.25 -4.38
C ARG A 10 38.75 -29.39 -5.14
N VAL A 11 38.42 -29.73 -6.39
CA VAL A 11 37.42 -28.96 -7.17
C VAL A 11 35.99 -29.33 -6.77
N ILE A 12 35.76 -30.59 -6.38
CA ILE A 12 34.47 -31.03 -5.87
C ILE A 12 34.13 -30.31 -4.55
N ALA A 13 35.12 -30.06 -3.69
CA ALA A 13 34.93 -29.37 -2.42
C ALA A 13 34.55 -27.88 -2.56
N VAL A 14 35.06 -27.20 -3.59
CA VAL A 14 34.68 -25.80 -3.85
C VAL A 14 33.26 -25.72 -4.43
N LEU A 15 32.88 -26.68 -5.27
CA LEU A 15 31.55 -26.74 -5.86
C LEU A 15 30.45 -26.94 -4.80
N THR A 16 30.66 -27.85 -3.83
CA THR A 16 29.67 -28.11 -2.77
C THR A 16 29.47 -26.92 -1.84
N VAL A 17 30.51 -26.14 -1.53
CA VAL A 17 30.37 -24.95 -0.69
C VAL A 17 29.55 -23.85 -1.39
N VAL A 18 29.73 -23.65 -2.70
CA VAL A 18 28.93 -22.69 -3.48
C VAL A 18 27.45 -23.11 -3.57
N PHE A 19 27.17 -24.42 -3.65
CA PHE A 19 25.78 -24.92 -3.57
C PHE A 19 25.17 -24.79 -2.17
N LEU A 20 25.96 -24.95 -1.09
CA LEU A 20 25.47 -24.76 0.28
C LEU A 20 25.10 -23.31 0.60
N PHE A 21 25.83 -22.32 0.08
CA PHE A 21 25.48 -20.91 0.27
C PHE A 21 24.26 -20.45 -0.55
N ASN A 22 23.89 -21.15 -1.62
CA ASN A 22 22.63 -20.92 -2.34
C ASN A 22 21.42 -21.68 -1.76
N ALA A 23 21.63 -22.56 -0.77
CA ALA A 23 20.55 -23.30 -0.11
C ALA A 23 19.96 -22.55 1.11
N CYS A 24 20.44 -21.33 1.40
CA CYS A 24 19.96 -20.48 2.50
C CYS A 24 19.21 -19.23 1.99
N THR A 25 18.49 -19.34 0.88
CA THR A 25 17.33 -18.48 0.65
C THR A 25 16.17 -18.97 1.52
N PRO A 26 15.51 -18.10 2.30
CA PRO A 26 14.41 -18.52 3.14
C PRO A 26 13.29 -19.09 2.28
N ASP A 27 12.84 -20.27 2.68
CA ASP A 27 11.68 -20.98 2.17
C ASP A 27 10.43 -20.10 2.36
N GLN A 28 10.03 -19.39 1.31
CA GLN A 28 8.65 -18.91 1.20
C GLN A 28 7.90 -19.97 0.40
N GLY A 29 7.30 -20.88 1.16
CA GLY A 29 6.53 -22.00 0.66
C GLY A 29 5.56 -21.62 -0.45
N GLY A 30 5.45 -22.51 -1.43
CA GLY A 30 4.50 -22.36 -2.51
C GLY A 30 3.06 -22.22 -1.99
N ARG A 31 2.36 -21.19 -2.46
CA ARG A 31 0.91 -21.28 -2.63
C ARG A 31 0.43 -20.42 -3.80
N ARG A 32 0.06 -21.14 -4.87
CA ARG A 32 -0.84 -20.79 -5.98
C ARG A 32 -0.38 -19.67 -6.93
N GLN A 33 -0.22 -20.07 -8.18
CA GLN A 33 -0.52 -19.20 -9.33
C GLN A 33 -1.88 -18.54 -9.11
N THR A 34 -1.90 -17.22 -8.90
CA THR A 34 -3.08 -16.40 -9.14
C THR A 34 -3.07 -16.00 -10.60
N THR A 35 -3.76 -16.76 -11.42
CA THR A 35 -4.31 -16.23 -12.67
C THR A 35 -5.33 -15.13 -12.30
N ALA A 36 -5.14 -13.96 -12.90
CA ALA A 36 -6.08 -12.85 -13.08
C ALA A 36 -6.69 -12.19 -11.84
N ASN A 37 -6.42 -10.90 -11.67
CA ASN A 37 -7.48 -9.90 -11.66
C ASN A 37 -6.94 -8.60 -12.24
N THR A 38 -7.61 -8.11 -13.27
CA THR A 38 -7.53 -6.75 -13.79
C THR A 38 -7.42 -5.77 -12.62
N ALA A 39 -6.41 -4.90 -12.62
CA ALA A 39 -6.31 -3.81 -11.68
C ALA A 39 -7.66 -3.07 -11.66
N SER A 40 -8.35 -3.10 -10.51
CA SER A 40 -9.55 -2.30 -10.34
C SER A 40 -9.13 -0.85 -10.43
N ASP A 41 -9.52 -0.18 -11.51
CA ASP A 41 -9.26 1.24 -11.81
C ASP A 41 -10.05 2.18 -10.88
N ARG A 42 -10.55 1.66 -9.76
CA ARG A 42 -11.47 2.32 -8.83
C ARG A 42 -10.86 2.35 -7.44
N VAL A 43 -10.00 3.33 -7.22
CA VAL A 43 -9.34 3.59 -5.93
C VAL A 43 -9.97 4.82 -5.30
N ILE A 44 -10.43 4.69 -4.05
CA ILE A 44 -10.85 5.80 -3.21
C ILE A 44 -9.66 6.26 -2.39
N THR A 45 -9.30 7.53 -2.48
CA THR A 45 -8.20 8.10 -1.67
C THR A 45 -8.74 8.88 -0.49
N ILE A 46 -8.33 8.48 0.71
CA ILE A 46 -8.70 9.13 1.97
C ILE A 46 -7.47 9.78 2.58
N TYR A 47 -7.45 11.11 2.64
CA TYR A 47 -6.46 11.85 3.41
C TYR A 47 -6.92 11.94 4.86
N HIS A 48 -6.19 11.35 5.79
CA HIS A 48 -6.54 11.37 7.21
C HIS A 48 -5.49 12.10 8.04
N ASN A 49 -5.95 12.84 9.07
CA ASN A 49 -5.06 13.49 10.00
C ASN A 49 -4.19 12.46 10.75
N SER A 50 -2.87 12.54 10.66
CA SER A 50 -1.91 11.54 11.17
C SER A 50 -2.04 11.15 12.65
N TYR A 51 -2.75 11.94 13.45
CA TYR A 51 -3.04 11.62 14.86
C TYR A 51 -4.24 10.68 15.06
N LEU A 52 -5.07 10.51 14.03
CA LEU A 52 -6.22 9.62 14.05
C LEU A 52 -5.78 8.23 13.62
N VAL A 53 -6.27 7.22 14.33
CA VAL A 53 -6.09 5.83 13.91
C VAL A 53 -7.20 5.51 12.91
N PRO A 54 -6.88 5.10 11.66
CA PRO A 54 -7.89 4.70 10.70
C PRO A 54 -8.66 3.46 11.18
N ASP A 55 -9.98 3.45 10.98
CA ASP A 55 -10.82 2.30 11.29
C ASP A 55 -10.72 1.26 10.15
N GLN A 56 -9.63 0.49 10.19
CA GLN A 56 -9.34 -0.52 9.18
C GLN A 56 -10.49 -1.53 8.98
N PRO A 57 -11.17 -2.03 10.03
CA PRO A 57 -12.35 -2.88 9.85
C PRO A 57 -13.46 -2.28 8.98
N ILE A 58 -13.71 -0.97 9.06
CA ILE A 58 -14.69 -0.30 8.19
C ILE A 58 -14.23 -0.34 6.73
N TYR A 59 -12.96 -0.04 6.47
CA TYR A 59 -12.40 -0.04 5.12
C TYR A 59 -12.38 -1.46 4.53
N ASP A 60 -11.94 -2.45 5.29
CA ASP A 60 -11.92 -3.85 4.86
C ASP A 60 -13.34 -4.35 4.50
N ASN A 61 -14.34 -3.97 5.29
CA ASN A 61 -15.73 -4.31 5.02
C ASN A 61 -16.26 -3.58 3.77
N PHE A 62 -15.89 -2.32 3.57
CA PHE A 62 -16.25 -1.56 2.38
C PHE A 62 -15.64 -2.16 1.11
N GLU A 63 -14.34 -2.48 1.13
CA GLU A 63 -13.66 -3.13 0.00
C GLU A 63 -14.25 -4.51 -0.29
N LYS A 64 -14.63 -5.27 0.73
CA LYS A 64 -15.25 -6.59 0.55
C LYS A 64 -16.63 -6.53 -0.13
N ASN A 65 -17.39 -5.46 0.10
CA ASN A 65 -18.75 -5.31 -0.43
C ASN A 65 -18.83 -4.45 -1.69
N THR A 66 -17.72 -3.89 -2.15
CA THR A 66 -17.67 -3.02 -3.32
C THR A 66 -16.55 -3.45 -4.27
N GLU A 67 -16.44 -2.79 -5.41
CA GLU A 67 -15.32 -2.99 -6.35
C GLU A 67 -14.18 -1.98 -6.11
N TYR A 68 -14.31 -1.14 -5.07
CA TYR A 68 -13.37 -0.06 -4.78
C TYR A 68 -12.29 -0.51 -3.80
N HIS A 69 -11.07 -0.03 -4.02
CA HIS A 69 -9.97 -0.14 -3.04
C HIS A 69 -9.81 1.18 -2.29
N VAL A 70 -9.49 1.12 -1.00
CA VAL A 70 -9.32 2.27 -0.13
C VAL A 70 -7.83 2.52 0.10
N ASN A 71 -7.34 3.65 -0.39
CA ASN A 71 -5.99 4.13 -0.14
C ASN A 71 -6.01 5.21 0.95
N VAL A 72 -5.45 4.89 2.12
CA VAL A 72 -5.43 5.80 3.27
C VAL A 72 -4.07 6.48 3.38
N ILE A 73 -4.04 7.81 3.26
CA ILE A 73 -2.82 8.62 3.31
C ILE A 73 -2.78 9.42 4.61
N PRO A 74 -1.95 9.05 5.60
CA PRO A 74 -1.74 9.83 6.81
C PRO A 74 -0.97 11.13 6.49
N MET A 75 -1.48 12.26 6.98
CA MET A 75 -0.83 13.55 6.83
C MET A 75 -1.25 14.51 7.96
N PRO A 76 -0.41 15.45 8.41
CA PRO A 76 -0.84 16.45 9.38
C PRO A 76 -2.02 17.27 8.86
N GLY A 77 -3.06 17.51 9.67
CA GLY A 77 -4.26 18.24 9.26
C GLY A 77 -3.97 19.62 8.63
N ARG A 78 -2.98 20.35 9.14
CA ARG A 78 -2.54 21.63 8.54
C ARG A 78 -2.00 21.50 7.11
N GLU A 79 -1.30 20.41 6.82
CA GLU A 79 -0.77 20.14 5.48
C GLU A 79 -1.89 19.68 4.54
N ILE A 80 -2.84 18.88 5.02
CA ILE A 80 -4.06 18.53 4.27
C ILE A 80 -4.79 19.80 3.86
N VAL A 81 -4.98 20.75 4.79
CA VAL A 81 -5.64 22.02 4.49
C VAL A 81 -4.88 22.85 3.46
N ALA A 82 -3.56 22.93 3.59
CA ALA A 82 -2.72 23.67 2.64
C ALA A 82 -2.81 23.07 1.23
N LYS A 83 -2.67 21.74 1.10
CA LYS A 83 -2.75 21.03 -0.17
C LYS A 83 -4.15 21.07 -0.78
N ALA A 84 -5.20 20.99 0.04
CA ALA A 84 -6.59 21.10 -0.42
C ALA A 84 -6.83 22.47 -1.07
N LYS A 85 -6.41 23.55 -0.40
CA LYS A 85 -6.52 24.92 -0.92
C LYS A 85 -5.68 25.16 -2.17
N ALA A 86 -4.56 24.44 -2.32
CA ALA A 86 -3.71 24.50 -3.49
C ALA A 86 -4.21 23.63 -4.66
N GLY A 87 -5.25 22.82 -4.47
CA GLY A 87 -5.72 21.85 -5.48
C GLY A 87 -4.75 20.67 -5.69
N GLU A 88 -3.85 20.44 -4.74
CA GLU A 88 -2.82 19.39 -4.80
C GLU A 88 -3.28 18.04 -4.23
N LEU A 89 -4.50 17.96 -3.68
CA LEU A 89 -5.14 16.70 -3.31
C LEU A 89 -5.70 16.03 -4.57
N ALA A 90 -4.79 15.59 -5.44
CA ALA A 90 -5.13 14.96 -6.71
C ALA A 90 -5.99 13.70 -6.47
N GLY A 91 -7.28 13.78 -6.77
CA GLY A 91 -8.20 12.64 -6.68
C GLY A 91 -8.48 12.15 -5.25
N GLY A 92 -8.34 13.02 -4.24
CA GLY A 92 -8.82 12.72 -2.89
C GLY A 92 -10.33 12.80 -2.82
N ASP A 93 -11.00 11.67 -2.67
CA ASP A 93 -12.46 11.64 -2.51
C ASP A 93 -12.89 12.09 -1.12
N PHE A 94 -12.06 11.82 -0.10
CA PHE A 94 -12.38 12.12 1.29
C PHE A 94 -11.22 12.73 2.07
N VAL A 95 -11.57 13.64 2.98
CA VAL A 95 -10.67 14.26 3.94
C VAL A 95 -11.22 14.06 5.34
N VAL A 96 -10.42 13.46 6.22
CA VAL A 96 -10.78 13.21 7.62
C VAL A 96 -9.89 14.08 8.51
N LEU A 97 -10.50 15.05 9.18
CA LEU A 97 -9.85 16.00 10.08
C LEU A 97 -10.37 15.82 11.51
N GLU A 98 -9.52 16.07 12.51
CA GLU A 98 -9.97 16.14 13.91
C GLU A 98 -10.51 17.53 14.28
N ASP A 99 -10.01 18.56 13.59
CA ASP A 99 -10.20 19.96 13.98
C ASP A 99 -11.31 20.60 13.14
N LEU A 100 -12.41 20.96 13.81
CA LEU A 100 -13.55 21.64 13.21
C LEU A 100 -13.17 22.99 12.59
N TYR A 101 -12.14 23.67 13.11
CA TYR A 101 -11.66 24.91 12.52
C TYR A 101 -11.01 24.66 11.15
N GLN A 102 -10.22 23.59 11.02
CA GLN A 102 -9.64 23.18 9.74
C GLN A 102 -10.72 22.77 8.74
N ALA A 103 -11.74 22.03 9.17
CA ALA A 103 -12.89 21.72 8.33
C ALA A 103 -13.63 22.98 7.85
N HIS A 104 -13.85 23.95 8.74
CA HIS A 104 -14.45 25.23 8.39
C HIS A 104 -13.63 26.01 7.37
N GLN A 105 -12.29 26.01 7.50
CA GLN A 105 -11.40 26.65 6.54
C GLN A 105 -11.48 26.03 5.13
N LEU A 106 -11.75 24.73 5.03
CA LEU A 106 -11.96 24.05 3.75
C LEU A 106 -13.31 24.42 3.13
N ILE A 107 -14.37 24.49 3.94
CA ILE A 107 -15.71 24.91 3.49
C ILE A 107 -15.64 26.35 2.97
N GLN A 108 -15.01 27.26 3.72
CA GLN A 108 -14.85 28.66 3.28
C GLN A 108 -14.04 28.79 1.98
N ALA A 109 -13.06 27.90 1.78
CA ALA A 109 -12.26 27.87 0.56
C ALA A 109 -13.00 27.23 -0.62
N GLY A 110 -14.19 26.67 -0.42
CA GLY A 110 -14.97 26.01 -1.47
C GLY A 110 -14.34 24.73 -2.01
N VAL A 111 -13.43 24.11 -1.24
CA VAL A 111 -12.68 22.92 -1.67
C VAL A 111 -13.29 21.61 -1.15
N VAL A 112 -14.28 21.69 -0.25
CA VAL A 112 -15.05 20.54 0.23
C VAL A 112 -16.53 20.90 0.26
N GLU A 113 -17.38 19.92 -0.04
CA GLU A 113 -18.82 20.03 0.16
C GLU A 113 -19.20 19.39 1.51
N PRO A 114 -19.97 20.08 2.36
CA PRO A 114 -20.43 19.49 3.61
C PRO A 114 -21.44 18.35 3.32
N TYR A 115 -21.11 17.13 3.74
CA TYR A 115 -22.03 16.00 3.71
C TYR A 115 -22.86 15.98 5.00
N ASN A 116 -24.19 16.09 4.87
CA ASN A 116 -25.11 16.08 6.02
C ASN A 116 -25.99 14.82 5.96
N VAL A 117 -25.85 13.93 6.94
CA VAL A 117 -26.60 12.67 7.02
C VAL A 117 -27.91 12.94 7.77
N GLY A 118 -28.91 13.53 7.11
CA GLY A 118 -30.12 13.97 7.82
C GLY A 118 -31.30 14.52 7.01
N ASN A 119 -31.39 14.24 5.70
CA ASN A 119 -32.60 14.49 4.90
C ASN A 119 -33.21 13.19 4.42
#